data_AF-A0A0M3K1G5-F1
#
_entry.id   AF-A0A0M3K1G5-F1
#
_cell.length_a   1.000
_cell.length_b   1.000
_cell.length_c   1.000
_cell.angle_alpha   90.00
_cell.angle_beta   90.00
_cell.angle_gamma   90.00
#
_symmetry.space_group_name_H-M   'P 1'
#
loop_
_entity.id
_entity.type
_entity.pdbx_description
1 polymer ?
#
loop_
_entity_poly.entity_id
_entity_poly.type
_entity_poly.pdbx_seq_one_letter_code
_entity_poly.pdbx_strand_id
1 'polypeptide(L)'
;MLFRNTEEINSETFNECRVFIIPHPRAKFTQEEFDLIHAYLKNGGNVIVLMAEGGEGAADTNINFLLEDFGIACNDDSVIRTIFYKYFEPKEALISNGVLNRALPSAAGKMAKSNDDENHAQ
;
A
#
# COMPACT_ATOMS: atom_id res chain seq x y z
N MET A 1 16.92 -15.70 10.30
CA MET A 1 15.89 -16.64 9.82
C MET A 1 14.66 -15.81 9.49
N LEU A 2 14.32 -15.64 8.22
CA LEU A 2 13.09 -14.93 7.84
C LEU A 2 11.94 -15.91 7.98
N PHE A 3 10.92 -15.53 8.76
CA PHE A 3 9.67 -16.29 8.83
C PHE A 3 8.90 -16.06 7.54
N ARG A 4 8.55 -17.15 6.85
CA ARG A 4 7.74 -17.11 5.62
C ARG A 4 6.44 -17.85 5.92
N ASN A 5 5.30 -17.20 5.69
CA ASN A 5 4.02 -17.88 5.67
C ASN A 5 3.91 -18.67 4.36
N THR A 6 3.56 -19.95 4.46
CA THR A 6 3.33 -20.86 3.32
C THR A 6 1.96 -21.51 3.39
N GLU A 7 1.09 -21.06 4.30
CA GLU A 7 -0.29 -21.50 4.39
C GLU A 7 -1.09 -20.95 3.21
N GLU A 8 -2.00 -21.76 2.70
CA GLU A 8 -2.90 -21.40 1.61
C GLU A 8 -4.05 -20.54 2.14
N ILE A 9 -4.47 -19.55 1.34
CA ILE A 9 -5.67 -18.76 1.66
C ILE A 9 -6.90 -19.62 1.37
N ASN A 10 -7.70 -19.87 2.41
CA ASN A 10 -8.89 -20.70 2.33
C ASN A 10 -10.10 -19.99 2.96
N SER A 11 -11.27 -20.65 2.95
CA SER A 11 -12.51 -20.09 3.48
C SER A 11 -12.45 -19.72 4.96
N GLU A 12 -11.59 -20.38 5.74
CA GLU A 12 -11.46 -20.12 7.18
C GLU A 12 -10.48 -18.99 7.50
N THR A 13 -9.60 -18.62 6.55
CA THR A 13 -8.60 -17.56 6.71
C THR A 13 -9.22 -16.22 7.14
N PHE A 14 -10.46 -15.95 6.73
CA PHE A 14 -11.14 -14.68 6.99
C PHE A 14 -12.10 -14.73 8.18
N ASN A 15 -12.20 -15.85 8.90
CA ASN A 15 -13.05 -15.95 10.08
C ASN A 15 -12.61 -14.94 11.16
N GLU A 16 -13.53 -14.08 11.58
CA GLU A 16 -13.29 -12.99 12.54
C GLU A 16 -12.20 -11.98 12.12
N CYS A 17 -11.73 -12.05 10.87
CA CYS A 17 -10.72 -11.16 10.34
C CYS A 17 -11.33 -9.78 10.04
N ARG A 18 -10.68 -8.72 10.55
CA ARG A 18 -11.08 -7.33 10.31
C ARG A 18 -10.26 -6.67 9.21
N VAL A 19 -8.98 -7.01 9.16
CA VAL A 19 -8.01 -6.51 8.20
C VAL A 19 -7.08 -7.65 7.82
N PHE A 20 -7.02 -7.98 6.53
CA PHE A 20 -6.07 -8.93 5.97
C PHE A 20 -4.90 -8.16 5.38
N ILE A 21 -3.68 -8.55 5.72
CA ILE A 21 -2.46 -7.85 5.30
C ILE A 21 -1.65 -8.80 4.42
N ILE A 22 -1.27 -8.33 3.23
CA ILE A 22 -0.41 -9.03 2.28
C ILE A 22 0.92 -8.25 2.20
N PRO A 23 1.88 -8.54 3.10
CA PRO A 23 3.14 -7.81 3.14
C PRO A 23 4.16 -8.43 2.18
N HIS A 24 4.39 -7.76 1.05
CA HIS A 24 5.38 -8.11 0.03
C HIS A 24 5.30 -9.59 -0.38
N PRO A 25 4.21 -10.01 -1.05
CA PRO A 25 4.03 -11.40 -1.47
C PRO A 25 5.14 -11.81 -2.44
N ARG A 26 5.77 -12.97 -2.20
CA ARG A 26 6.83 -13.55 -3.04
C ARG A 26 6.45 -14.93 -3.57
N ALA A 27 5.17 -15.08 -3.86
CA ALA A 27 4.56 -16.25 -4.47
C ALA A 27 3.37 -15.77 -5.29
N LYS A 28 2.99 -16.57 -6.28
CA LYS A 28 1.78 -16.34 -7.08
C LYS A 28 0.58 -16.90 -6.34
N PHE A 29 -0.52 -16.16 -6.42
CA PHE A 29 -1.82 -16.56 -5.94
C PHE A 29 -2.56 -17.35 -7.01
N THR A 30 -3.39 -18.31 -6.59
CA THR A 30 -4.30 -19.02 -7.48
C THR A 30 -5.57 -18.20 -7.73
N GLN A 31 -6.37 -18.62 -8.71
CA GLN A 31 -7.68 -17.99 -8.96
C GLN A 31 -8.60 -18.14 -7.75
N GLU A 32 -8.57 -19.30 -7.09
CA GLU A 32 -9.39 -19.58 -5.91
C GLU A 32 -9.03 -18.64 -4.75
N GLU A 33 -7.75 -18.37 -4.53
CA GLU A 33 -7.31 -17.42 -3.50
C GLU A 33 -7.79 -16.00 -3.80
N PHE A 34 -7.73 -15.57 -5.06
CA PHE A 34 -8.28 -14.27 -5.46
C PHE A 34 -9.79 -14.21 -5.26
N ASP A 35 -10.53 -15.25 -5.63
CA ASP A 35 -11.99 -15.31 -5.45
C ASP A 35 -12.38 -15.18 -3.96
N LEU A 36 -11.62 -15.82 -3.08
CA LEU A 36 -11.81 -15.71 -1.63
C LEU A 36 -11.51 -14.29 -1.11
N ILE A 37 -10.43 -13.66 -1.58
CA ILE A 37 -10.10 -12.27 -1.21
C ILE A 37 -11.19 -11.31 -1.71
N HIS A 38 -11.69 -11.50 -2.94
CA HIS A 38 -12.80 -10.71 -3.48
C HIS A 38 -14.08 -10.90 -2.66
N ALA A 39 -14.41 -12.13 -2.27
CA ALA A 39 -15.56 -12.41 -1.42
C ALA A 39 -15.42 -11.71 -0.06
N TYR A 40 -14.23 -11.77 0.55
CA TYR A 40 -13.95 -11.08 1.80
C TYR A 40 -14.12 -9.56 1.69
N LEU A 41 -13.57 -8.94 0.63
CA LEU A 41 -13.75 -7.50 0.36
C LEU A 41 -15.22 -7.14 0.12
N LYS A 42 -15.95 -7.93 -0.68
CA LYS A 42 -17.39 -7.72 -0.95
C LYS A 42 -18.25 -7.80 0.32
N ASN A 43 -17.84 -8.62 1.28
CA ASN A 43 -18.51 -8.78 2.57
C ASN A 43 -18.11 -7.71 3.61
N GLY A 44 -17.38 -6.66 3.21
CA GLY A 44 -16.98 -5.55 4.07
C GLY A 44 -15.66 -5.77 4.81
N GLY A 45 -14.90 -6.80 4.44
CA GLY A 45 -13.52 -6.99 4.88
C GLY A 45 -12.59 -5.92 4.34
N ASN A 46 -11.45 -5.73 5.00
CA ASN A 46 -10.43 -4.76 4.59
C ASN A 46 -9.13 -5.47 4.22
N VAL A 47 -8.49 -5.06 3.13
CA VAL A 47 -7.20 -5.62 2.69
C VAL A 47 -6.16 -4.50 2.60
N ILE A 48 -4.96 -4.77 3.11
CA ILE A 48 -3.78 -3.92 2.93
C ILE A 48 -2.74 -4.72 2.16
N VAL A 49 -2.33 -4.22 1.00
CA VAL A 49 -1.23 -4.78 0.20
C VAL A 49 -0.04 -3.84 0.32
N LEU A 50 1.14 -4.40 0.61
CA LEU A 50 2.40 -3.66 0.67
C LEU A 50 3.36 -4.29 -0.33
N MET A 51 3.87 -3.51 -1.29
CA MET A 51 4.89 -3.94 -2.24
C MET A 51 6.23 -3.28 -1.94
N ALA A 52 7.29 -3.84 -2.52
CA ALA A 52 8.64 -3.27 -2.46
C ALA A 52 9.04 -2.78 -3.85
N GLU A 53 10.26 -2.24 -3.93
CA GLU A 53 10.86 -1.86 -5.20
C GLU A 53 10.91 -3.01 -6.22
N GLY A 54 10.87 -2.64 -7.50
CA GLY A 54 10.86 -3.57 -8.61
C GLY A 54 9.51 -4.28 -8.82
N GLY A 55 8.49 -3.90 -8.04
CA GLY A 55 7.10 -4.25 -8.30
C GLY A 55 6.79 -5.74 -8.24
N GLU A 56 5.86 -6.14 -9.10
CA GLU A 56 5.44 -7.53 -9.26
C GLU A 56 6.55 -8.37 -9.87
N GLY A 57 7.28 -7.82 -10.85
CA GLY A 57 8.36 -8.51 -11.56
C GLY A 57 9.51 -8.92 -10.64
N ALA A 58 9.96 -8.05 -9.73
CA ALA A 58 11.02 -8.38 -8.78
C ALA A 58 10.56 -9.29 -7.63
N ALA A 59 9.28 -9.21 -7.27
CA ALA A 59 8.69 -10.04 -6.23
C ALA A 59 8.36 -11.47 -6.71
N ASP A 60 8.23 -11.68 -8.02
CA ASP A 60 7.73 -12.92 -8.67
C ASP A 60 6.36 -13.34 -8.09
N THR A 61 5.44 -12.38 -8.10
CA THR A 61 4.04 -12.57 -7.71
C THR A 61 3.12 -12.23 -8.90
N ASN A 62 1.81 -12.26 -8.68
CA ASN A 62 0.77 -11.89 -9.65
C ASN A 62 -0.30 -11.00 -8.97
N ILE A 63 0.09 -10.25 -7.94
CA ILE A 63 -0.82 -9.45 -7.12
C ILE A 63 -1.54 -8.35 -7.90
N ASN A 64 -0.98 -7.87 -9.02
CA ASN A 64 -1.65 -6.88 -9.86
C ASN A 64 -2.97 -7.41 -10.42
N PHE A 65 -3.11 -8.73 -10.60
CA PHE A 65 -4.38 -9.36 -10.99
C PHE A 65 -5.54 -9.00 -10.04
N LEU A 66 -5.26 -8.91 -8.73
CA LEU A 66 -6.24 -8.45 -7.74
C LEU A 66 -6.40 -6.92 -7.75
N LEU A 67 -5.30 -6.18 -7.84
CA LEU A 67 -5.29 -4.71 -7.67
C LEU A 67 -5.95 -3.99 -8.85
N GLU A 68 -5.79 -4.50 -10.07
CA GLU A 68 -6.27 -3.88 -11.30
C GLU A 68 -7.80 -3.79 -11.35
N ASP A 69 -8.50 -4.75 -10.73
CA ASP A 69 -9.96 -4.73 -10.54
C ASP A 69 -10.43 -3.50 -9.75
N PHE A 70 -9.54 -2.90 -8.95
CA PHE A 70 -9.79 -1.68 -8.18
C PHE A 70 -9.12 -0.43 -8.79
N GLY A 71 -8.57 -0.54 -10.00
CA GLY A 71 -7.89 0.56 -10.70
C GLY A 71 -6.53 0.92 -10.10
N ILE A 72 -5.89 -0.01 -9.40
CA ILE A 72 -4.57 0.14 -8.78
C ILE A 72 -3.61 -0.85 -9.44
N ALA A 73 -2.34 -0.47 -9.62
CA ALA A 73 -1.29 -1.39 -10.04
C ALA A 73 0.04 -1.01 -9.37
N CYS A 74 0.88 -2.00 -9.11
CA CYS A 74 2.26 -1.79 -8.69
C CYS A 74 3.19 -1.89 -9.90
N ASN A 75 3.95 -0.83 -10.15
CA ASN A 75 4.92 -0.76 -11.24
C ASN A 75 6.22 -1.48 -10.88
N ASP A 76 6.93 -1.95 -11.90
CA ASP A 76 8.27 -2.54 -11.78
C ASP A 76 9.36 -1.45 -11.78
N ASP A 77 9.25 -0.48 -10.86
CA ASP A 77 10.18 0.64 -10.74
C ASP A 77 10.73 0.79 -9.31
N SER A 78 11.56 1.81 -9.10
CA SER A 78 12.10 2.13 -7.78
C SER A 78 12.11 3.63 -7.59
N VAL A 79 11.54 4.09 -6.47
CA VAL A 79 11.63 5.48 -6.08
C VAL A 79 13.05 5.76 -5.58
N ILE A 80 13.72 6.71 -6.21
CA ILE A 80 15.03 7.21 -5.78
C ILE A 80 14.95 8.68 -5.43
N ARG A 81 15.79 9.12 -4.51
CA ARG A 81 16.02 10.54 -4.27
C ARG A 81 16.69 11.17 -5.49
N THR A 82 16.30 12.40 -5.82
CA THR A 82 16.93 13.20 -6.89
C THR A 82 17.96 14.19 -6.35
N ILE A 83 18.02 14.39 -5.04
CA ILE A 83 18.94 15.30 -4.35
C ILE A 83 19.65 14.52 -3.24
N PHE A 84 20.95 14.75 -3.09
CA PHE A 84 21.70 14.16 -1.98
C PHE A 84 21.24 14.75 -0.65
N TYR A 85 20.87 13.89 0.30
CA TYR A 85 20.49 14.27 1.66
C TYR A 85 21.09 13.25 2.64
N LYS A 86 21.94 13.76 3.56
CA LYS A 86 22.62 13.08 4.69
C LYS A 86 22.55 11.55 4.70
N TYR A 87 23.67 10.88 4.39
CA TYR A 87 23.99 9.47 4.70
C TYR A 87 22.99 8.37 4.33
N PHE A 88 21.85 8.70 3.72
CA PHE A 88 20.86 7.72 3.27
C PHE A 88 21.34 7.00 2.01
N GLU A 89 20.85 5.79 1.78
CA GLU A 89 20.99 5.12 0.48
C GLU A 89 20.09 5.81 -0.57
N PRO A 90 20.40 5.75 -1.89
CA PRO A 90 19.63 6.44 -2.92
C PRO A 90 18.12 6.11 -2.94
N LYS A 91 17.73 4.91 -2.49
CA LYS A 91 16.34 4.44 -2.42
C LYS A 91 15.62 4.77 -1.11
N GLU A 92 16.34 5.31 -0.12
CA GLU A 92 15.75 5.87 1.10
C GLU A 92 15.31 7.31 0.82
N ALA A 93 14.23 7.45 0.04
CA ALA A 93 13.73 8.74 -0.41
C ALA A 93 12.89 9.45 0.69
N LEU A 94 13.33 10.64 1.10
CA LEU A 94 12.53 11.52 1.96
C LEU A 94 11.48 12.28 1.11
N ILE A 95 10.20 12.02 1.37
CA ILE A 95 9.07 12.68 0.68
C ILE A 95 8.40 13.69 1.63
N SER A 96 8.76 14.97 1.50
CA SER A 96 8.20 16.03 2.37
C SER A 96 6.84 16.56 1.91
N ASN A 97 6.56 16.52 0.60
CA ASN A 97 5.37 17.12 -0.03
C ASN A 97 4.52 16.08 -0.81
N GLY A 98 4.36 14.88 -0.26
CA GLY A 98 3.68 13.75 -0.92
C GLY A 98 2.21 13.53 -0.53
N VAL A 99 1.61 14.41 0.28
CA VAL A 99 0.23 14.24 0.76
C VAL A 99 -0.76 14.74 -0.29
N LEU A 100 -1.48 13.81 -0.93
CA LEU A 100 -2.49 14.14 -1.94
C LEU A 100 -3.88 14.39 -1.35
N ASN A 101 -4.27 13.62 -0.31
CA ASN A 101 -5.59 13.71 0.31
C ASN A 101 -5.50 14.36 1.71
N ARG A 102 -6.27 15.44 1.93
CA ARG A 102 -6.32 16.21 3.19
C ARG A 102 -6.87 15.40 4.38
N ALA A 103 -7.58 14.30 4.12
CA ALA A 103 -8.04 13.39 5.18
C ALA A 103 -6.86 12.78 5.96
N LEU A 104 -5.70 12.57 5.32
CA LEU A 104 -4.52 12.00 5.96
C LEU A 104 -3.96 12.90 7.08
N PRO A 105 -3.60 14.18 6.84
CA PRO A 105 -3.11 15.06 7.90
C PRO A 105 -4.20 15.37 8.93
N SER A 106 -5.48 15.39 8.54
CA SER A 106 -6.60 15.52 9.48
C SER A 106 -6.63 14.34 10.46
N ALA A 107 -6.62 13.10 9.96
CA ALA A 107 -6.59 11.89 10.78
C ALA A 107 -5.31 11.78 11.63
N ALA A 108 -4.18 12.31 11.13
CA ALA A 108 -2.92 12.36 11.87
C ALA A 108 -2.86 13.49 12.92
N GLY A 109 -3.88 14.35 13.03
CA GLY A 109 -3.89 15.51 13.93
C GLY A 109 -2.92 16.63 13.53
N LYS A 110 -2.51 16.69 12.26
CA LYS A 110 -1.51 17.61 11.70
C LYS A 110 -2.10 18.59 10.68
N MET A 111 -3.40 18.89 10.75
CA MET A 111 -4.01 19.84 9.83
C MET A 111 -3.36 21.22 10.06
N ALA A 112 -2.64 21.72 9.05
CA ALA A 112 -2.15 23.08 9.07
C ALA A 112 -3.37 24.01 9.15
N LYS A 113 -3.35 24.97 10.09
CA LYS A 113 -4.33 26.05 10.08
C LYS A 113 -4.11 26.83 8.78
N SER A 114 -5.12 26.87 7.92
CA SER A 114 -5.14 27.81 6.81
C SER A 114 -5.11 29.21 7.42
N ASN A 115 -4.01 29.95 7.26
CA ASN A 115 -4.01 31.39 7.51
C ASN A 115 -4.66 32.06 6.30
N ASP A 116 -5.98 31.93 6.15
CA ASP A 116 -6.76 32.61 5.11
C ASP A 116 -7.41 33.91 5.64
N ASP A 117 -6.91 34.47 6.75
CA ASP A 117 -7.48 35.66 7.42
C ASP A 117 -6.53 36.89 7.47
N GLU A 118 -5.67 37.14 6.48
CA GLU A 118 -4.83 38.37 6.46
C GLU A 118 -4.72 39.09 5.11
N ASN A 119 -5.73 39.09 4.24
CA ASN A 119 -5.74 39.98 3.06
C ASN A 119 -7.12 40.52 2.66
N HIS A 120 -7.89 41.02 3.63
CA HIS A 120 -8.96 41.99 3.36
C HIS A 120 -8.84 43.19 4.31
N ALA A 121 -8.61 44.38 3.73
CA ALA A 121 -8.21 45.66 4.35
C ALA A 121 -6.71 45.71 4.68
N GLN A 122 -5.89 46.55 4.03
CA GLN A 122 -6.04 47.99 3.82
C GLN A 122 -5.25 48.49 2.61
#